data_AF-A0A8T3UBB3-F1
#
_entry.id   AF-A0A8T3UBB3-F1
#
_cell.length_a   1.000
_cell.length_b   1.000
_cell.length_c   1.000
_cell.angle_alpha   90.00
_cell.angle_beta   90.00
_cell.angle_gamma   90.00
#
_symmetry.space_group_name_H-M   'P 1'
#
loop_
_entity.id
_entity.type
_entity.pdbx_description
1 polymer ?
#
loop_
_entity_poly.entity_id
_entity_poly.type
_entity_poly.pdbx_seq_one_letter_code
_entity_poly.pdbx_strand_id
1 'polypeptide(L)'
;MKKHGYIAGALFNEGEIAQRISEGKALREMMPEVEWYNPIEAPVNDKSKLPTAKDIFSLDTDYVLKSDYILADLSREDLGVAMELGISIGVEISRKIIESELQKQLKI
;
A
#
# COMPACT_ATOMS: atom_id res chain seq x y z
N MET A 1 13.24 5.51 12.95
CA MET A 1 12.40 4.36 12.55
C MET A 1 12.65 4.06 11.09
N LYS A 2 12.65 2.79 10.69
CA LYS A 2 12.75 2.40 9.28
C LYS A 2 11.47 2.84 8.55
N LYS A 3 11.62 3.38 7.34
CA LYS A 3 10.50 3.83 6.50
C LYS A 3 9.90 2.65 5.73
N HIS A 4 8.60 2.68 5.48
CA HIS A 4 7.89 1.63 4.75
C HIS A 4 7.26 2.19 3.49
N GLY A 5 7.23 1.38 2.44
CA GLY A 5 6.62 1.73 1.17
C GLY A 5 5.69 0.64 0.67
N TYR A 6 4.61 1.02 0.01
CA TYR A 6 3.64 0.09 -0.59
C TYR A 6 3.57 0.30 -2.10
N ILE A 7 3.57 -0.79 -2.87
CA ILE A 7 3.45 -0.76 -4.34
C ILE A 7 2.03 -1.22 -4.71
N ALA A 8 1.20 -0.25 -5.08
CA ALA A 8 -0.17 -0.45 -5.53
C ALA A 8 -0.21 -0.51 -7.06
N GLY A 9 -0.77 -1.59 -7.60
CA GLY A 9 -0.95 -1.73 -9.05
C GLY A 9 -1.61 -3.04 -9.43
N ALA A 10 -2.16 -3.08 -10.64
CA ALA A 10 -2.80 -4.28 -11.18
C ALA A 10 -1.84 -5.47 -11.26
N LEU A 11 -2.43 -6.68 -11.16
CA LEU A 11 -1.75 -7.98 -11.10
C LEU A 11 -2.47 -9.08 -11.91
N PHE A 12 -3.30 -8.71 -12.88
CA PHE A 12 -4.20 -9.64 -13.57
C PHE A 12 -3.55 -10.38 -14.72
N ASN A 13 -2.48 -9.82 -15.31
CA ASN A 13 -1.76 -10.43 -16.41
C ASN A 13 -0.23 -10.39 -16.23
N GLU A 14 0.48 -11.11 -17.10
CA GLU A 14 1.94 -11.26 -17.03
C GLU A 14 2.70 -9.94 -17.17
N GLY A 15 2.20 -9.01 -17.99
CA GLY A 15 2.82 -7.70 -18.18
C GLY A 15 2.74 -6.85 -16.90
N GLU A 16 1.57 -6.84 -16.27
CA GLU A 16 1.33 -6.18 -14.99
C GLU A 16 2.19 -6.78 -13.87
N ILE A 17 2.28 -8.11 -13.79
CA ILE A 17 3.14 -8.80 -12.83
C ILE A 17 4.62 -8.44 -13.05
N ALA A 18 5.09 -8.49 -14.30
CA ALA A 18 6.47 -8.14 -14.63
C ALA A 18 6.77 -6.67 -14.28
N GLN A 19 5.81 -5.78 -14.50
CA GLN A 19 5.92 -4.37 -14.13
C GLN A 19 6.07 -4.21 -12.62
N ARG A 20 5.20 -4.82 -11.80
CA ARG A 20 5.30 -4.76 -10.33
C ARG A 20 6.63 -5.28 -9.82
N ILE A 21 7.14 -6.38 -10.37
CA ILE A 21 8.45 -6.92 -9.99
C ILE A 21 9.57 -5.94 -10.35
N SER A 22 9.52 -5.35 -11.55
CA SER A 22 10.52 -4.38 -12.01
C SER A 22 10.53 -3.09 -11.17
N GLU A 23 9.35 -2.58 -10.80
CA GLU A 23 9.19 -1.41 -9.95
C GLU A 23 9.72 -1.69 -8.54
N GLY A 24 9.39 -2.84 -7.96
CA GLY A 24 9.91 -3.26 -6.66
C GLY A 24 11.44 -3.33 -6.65
N LYS A 25 12.05 -3.86 -7.72
CA LYS A 25 13.51 -3.84 -7.86
C LYS A 25 14.07 -2.41 -7.94
N ALA A 26 13.53 -1.58 -8.82
CA ALA A 26 14.00 -0.21 -9.00
C ALA A 26 13.87 0.64 -7.72
N LEU A 27 12.75 0.53 -7.02
CA LEU A 27 12.52 1.24 -5.76
C LEU A 27 13.49 0.81 -4.66
N ARG A 28 13.79 -0.48 -4.55
CA ARG A 28 14.79 -0.99 -3.60
C ARG A 28 16.21 -0.54 -3.93
N GLU A 29 16.53 -0.34 -5.21
CA GLU A 29 17.82 0.23 -5.64
C GLU A 29 17.90 1.75 -5.39
N MET A 30 16.82 2.48 -5.64
CA MET A 30 16.76 3.95 -5.53
C MET A 30 16.59 4.45 -4.08
N MET A 31 15.81 3.73 -3.27
CA MET A 31 15.46 4.09 -1.89
C MET A 31 15.70 2.88 -0.96
N PRO A 32 16.96 2.43 -0.79
CA PRO A 32 17.29 1.23 -0.02
C PRO A 32 16.96 1.34 1.47
N GLU A 33 16.75 2.55 2.00
CA GLU A 33 16.32 2.82 3.37
C GLU A 33 14.83 2.53 3.62
N VAL A 34 14.03 2.40 2.55
CA VAL A 34 12.60 2.10 2.61
C VAL A 34 12.38 0.60 2.46
N GLU A 35 11.62 0.02 3.39
CA GLU A 35 11.12 -1.34 3.28
C GLU A 35 9.90 -1.38 2.37
N TRP A 36 10.13 -1.72 1.10
CA TRP A 36 9.09 -1.82 0.09
C TRP A 36 8.35 -3.16 0.17
N TYR A 37 7.04 -3.09 0.38
CA TYR A 37 6.11 -4.20 0.23
C TYR A 37 5.52 -4.19 -1.19
N ASN A 38 5.55 -5.35 -1.83
CA ASN A 38 4.98 -5.57 -3.14
C ASN A 38 3.98 -6.74 -3.04
N PRO A 39 2.67 -6.51 -3.23
CA PRO A 39 1.66 -7.54 -3.03
C PRO A 39 1.96 -8.84 -3.80
N ILE A 40 2.50 -8.76 -5.03
CA ILE A 40 2.80 -9.96 -5.84
C ILE A 40 3.86 -10.89 -5.21
N GLU A 41 4.74 -10.34 -4.38
CA GLU A 41 5.79 -11.08 -3.68
C GLU A 41 5.28 -11.61 -2.32
N ALA A 42 4.04 -11.27 -1.93
CA ALA A 42 3.48 -11.62 -0.63
C ALA A 42 3.12 -13.12 -0.53
N PRO A 43 3.33 -13.75 0.64
CA PRO A 43 2.99 -15.16 0.84
C PRO A 43 1.51 -15.48 0.66
N VAL A 44 0.62 -14.48 0.83
CA VAL A 44 -0.82 -14.62 0.60
C VAL A 44 -1.13 -14.91 -0.86
N ASN A 45 -0.32 -14.44 -1.81
CA ASN A 45 -0.51 -14.70 -3.23
C ASN A 45 -0.07 -16.10 -3.67
N ASP A 46 0.39 -16.94 -2.74
CA ASP A 46 0.56 -18.37 -2.97
C ASP A 46 -0.81 -19.04 -3.12
N LYS A 47 -1.23 -19.21 -4.39
CA LYS A 47 -2.52 -19.82 -4.76
C LYS A 47 -2.70 -21.24 -4.20
N SER A 48 -1.62 -21.94 -3.82
CA SER A 48 -1.72 -23.25 -3.19
C SER A 48 -2.32 -23.20 -1.78
N LYS A 49 -2.27 -22.03 -1.12
CA LYS A 49 -2.80 -21.82 0.23
C LYS A 49 -4.25 -21.35 0.26
N LEU A 50 -4.85 -21.10 -0.91
CA LEU A 50 -6.25 -20.69 -1.06
C LEU A 50 -6.68 -19.59 -0.07
N PRO A 51 -5.99 -18.42 -0.05
CA PRO A 51 -6.36 -17.32 0.83
C PRO A 51 -7.80 -16.87 0.56
N THR A 52 -8.51 -16.45 1.61
CA THR A 52 -9.82 -15.84 1.42
C THR A 52 -9.66 -14.39 0.95
N ALA A 53 -10.70 -13.83 0.30
CA ALA A 53 -10.72 -12.41 -0.05
C ALA A 53 -10.53 -11.50 1.17
N LYS A 54 -10.99 -11.95 2.35
CA LYS A 54 -10.78 -11.23 3.61
C LYS A 54 -9.31 -11.24 4.03
N ASP A 55 -8.61 -12.38 3.89
CA ASP A 55 -7.19 -12.47 4.25
C ASP A 55 -6.34 -11.56 3.37
N ILE A 56 -6.62 -11.53 2.06
CA ILE A 56 -5.95 -10.64 1.10
C ILE A 56 -6.20 -9.18 1.48
N PHE A 57 -7.47 -8.80 1.63
CA PHE A 57 -7.85 -7.42 1.96
C PHE A 57 -7.24 -6.94 3.28
N SER A 58 -7.29 -7.77 4.33
CA SER A 58 -6.72 -7.42 5.63
C SER A 58 -5.20 -7.26 5.56
N LEU A 59 -4.49 -8.15 4.88
CA LEU A 59 -3.04 -8.05 4.76
C LEU A 59 -2.63 -6.78 4.00
N ASP A 60 -3.24 -6.53 2.84
CA ASP A 60 -2.91 -5.36 2.04
C ASP A 60 -3.26 -4.06 2.78
N THR A 61 -4.39 -4.02 3.47
CA THR A 61 -4.77 -2.89 4.34
C THR A 61 -3.74 -2.63 5.43
N ASP A 62 -3.26 -3.67 6.12
CA ASP A 62 -2.25 -3.53 7.17
C ASP A 62 -0.96 -2.91 6.62
N TYR A 63 -0.52 -3.34 5.45
CA TYR A 63 0.66 -2.78 4.80
C TYR A 63 0.43 -1.34 4.33
N VAL A 64 -0.72 -1.04 3.71
CA VAL A 64 -1.10 0.33 3.31
C VAL A 64 -1.04 1.28 4.50
N LEU A 65 -1.63 0.91 5.65
CA LEU A 65 -1.65 1.74 6.86
C LEU A 65 -0.26 1.91 7.50
N LYS A 66 0.64 0.93 7.31
CA LYS A 66 2.02 0.99 7.83
C LYS A 66 2.94 1.84 6.95
N SER A 67 2.60 2.03 5.67
CA SER A 67 3.44 2.75 4.70
C SER A 67 3.62 4.22 5.06
N ASP A 68 4.85 4.70 4.88
CA ASP A 68 5.16 6.13 4.77
C ASP A 68 5.01 6.63 3.31
N TYR A 69 5.16 5.73 2.33
CA TYR A 69 5.10 6.02 0.91
C TYR A 69 4.19 5.02 0.19
N ILE A 70 3.45 5.49 -0.82
CA ILE A 70 2.68 4.63 -1.73
C ILE A 70 3.09 4.98 -3.16
N LEU A 71 3.56 4.00 -3.92
CA LEU A 71 3.66 4.07 -5.38
C LEU A 71 2.37 3.46 -5.94
N ALA A 72 1.57 4.24 -6.66
CA ALA A 72 0.33 3.77 -7.26
C ALA A 72 0.37 3.88 -8.79
N ASP A 73 0.19 2.75 -9.47
CA ASP A 73 -0.01 2.70 -10.92
C ASP A 73 -1.48 3.01 -11.26
N LEU A 74 -1.70 4.17 -11.86
CA LEU A 74 -3.01 4.67 -12.28
C LEU A 74 -3.24 4.55 -13.79
N SER A 75 -2.40 3.81 -14.51
CA SER A 75 -2.55 3.63 -15.96
C SER A 75 -3.79 2.83 -16.35
N ARG A 76 -4.41 2.13 -15.39
CA ARG A 76 -5.65 1.37 -15.56
C ARG A 76 -6.64 1.70 -14.43
N GLU A 77 -7.91 1.48 -14.72
CA GLU A 77 -8.94 1.45 -13.69
C GLU A 77 -8.87 0.13 -12.92
N ASP A 78 -8.10 0.13 -11.82
CA ASP A 78 -8.05 -0.95 -10.84
C ASP A 78 -8.78 -0.53 -9.56
N LEU A 79 -9.88 -1.21 -9.24
CA LEU A 79 -10.68 -0.93 -8.05
C LEU A 79 -9.95 -1.27 -6.74
N GLY A 80 -9.01 -2.22 -6.77
CA GLY A 80 -8.13 -2.53 -5.64
C GLY A 80 -7.23 -1.34 -5.33
N VAL A 81 -6.54 -0.81 -6.33
CA VAL A 81 -5.70 0.41 -6.20
C VAL A 81 -6.53 1.61 -5.74
N ALA A 82 -7.72 1.80 -6.30
CA ALA A 82 -8.62 2.87 -5.86
C ALA A 82 -9.01 2.74 -4.37
N MET A 83 -9.25 1.51 -3.89
CA MET A 83 -9.55 1.25 -2.48
C MET A 83 -8.34 1.52 -1.57
N GLU A 84 -7.14 1.09 -1.97
CA GLU A 84 -5.89 1.34 -1.23
C GLU A 84 -5.61 2.85 -1.07
N LEU A 85 -5.78 3.61 -2.15
CA LEU A 85 -5.69 5.08 -2.11
C LEU A 85 -6.80 5.70 -1.25
N GLY A 86 -8.02 5.19 -1.35
CA GLY A 86 -9.15 5.64 -0.52
C GLY A 86 -8.88 5.44 0.99
N ILE A 87 -8.34 4.29 1.38
CA ILE A 87 -7.96 3.98 2.76
C ILE A 87 -6.85 4.95 3.23
N SER A 88 -5.75 5.04 2.48
CA SER A 88 -4.60 5.86 2.88
C SER A 88 -4.95 7.35 3.02
N ILE A 89 -5.65 7.91 2.04
CA ILE A 89 -6.10 9.30 2.07
C ILE A 89 -7.13 9.52 3.19
N GLY A 90 -8.10 8.61 3.34
CA GLY A 90 -9.16 8.71 4.34
C GLY A 90 -8.62 8.70 5.77
N VAL A 91 -7.62 7.86 6.05
CA VAL A 91 -6.95 7.82 7.36
C VAL A 91 -6.15 9.10 7.61
N GLU A 92 -5.42 9.61 6.61
CA GLU A 92 -4.66 10.86 6.77
C GLU A 92 -5.56 12.07 6.99
N ILE A 93 -6.70 12.16 6.30
CA ILE A 93 -7.71 13.19 6.54
C ILE A 93 -8.24 13.08 7.98
N SER A 94 -8.60 11.87 8.40
CA SER A 94 -9.12 11.61 9.75
C SER A 94 -8.10 11.99 10.83
N ARG A 95 -6.83 11.64 10.64
CA ARG A 95 -5.71 12.03 11.52
C ARG A 95 -5.62 13.55 11.66
N LYS A 96 -5.63 14.29 10.54
CA LYS A 96 -5.57 15.76 10.55
C LYS A 96 -6.74 16.40 11.30
N ILE A 97 -7.96 15.87 11.12
CA ILE A 97 -9.15 16.36 11.83
C ILE A 97 -9.00 16.15 13.33
N ILE A 98 -8.60 14.94 13.74
CA ILE A 98 -8.40 14.59 15.16
C ILE A 98 -7.31 15.45 15.78
N GLU A 99 -6.17 15.61 15.10
CA GLU A 99 -5.05 16.45 15.59
C GLU A 99 -5.46 17.91 15.74
N SER A 100 -6.16 18.46 14.75
CA SER A 100 -6.65 19.83 14.81
C SER A 100 -7.59 20.06 16.00
N GLU A 101 -8.48 19.10 16.27
CA GLU A 101 -9.41 19.21 17.40
C GLU A 101 -8.71 19.04 18.75
N LEU A 102 -7.75 18.12 18.83
CA LEU A 102 -6.95 17.92 20.03
C LEU A 102 -6.12 19.17 20.38
N GLN A 103 -5.50 19.83 19.40
CA GLN A 103 -4.76 21.07 19.59
C GLN A 103 -5.64 22.18 20.20
N LYS A 104 -6.85 22.37 19.66
CA LYS A 104 -7.81 23.35 20.22
C LYS A 104 -8.17 23.05 21.67
N GLN A 105 -8.41 21.79 22.01
CA GLN A 105 -8.77 21.39 23.38
C GLN A 105 -7.62 21.56 24.37
N LEU A 106 -6.39 21.28 23.93
CA LEU A 106 -5.18 21.41 24.75
C LEU A 106 -4.67 22.87 24.84
N LYS A 107 -5.25 23.81 24.09
CA LYS A 107 -4.79 25.22 23.97
C LYS A 107 -3.32 25.34 23.54
N ILE A 108 -2.87 24.43 22.68
CA ILE A 108 -1.53 24.43 22.07
C ILE A 108 -1.68 24.78 20.59
#